data_AF-A0A3D0NC90-F1
#
_entry.id   AF-A0A3D0NC90-F1
#
_cell.length_a   1.000
_cell.length_b   1.000
_cell.length_c   1.000
_cell.angle_alpha   90.00
_cell.angle_beta   90.00
_cell.angle_gamma   90.00
#
_symmetry.space_group_name_H-M   'P 1'
#
loop_
_entity.id
_entity.type
_entity.pdbx_description
1 polymer ?
#
loop_
_entity_poly.entity_id
_entity_poly.type
_entity_poly.pdbx_seq_one_letter_code
_entity_poly.pdbx_strand_id
1 'polypeptide(L)'
;MTASAPPVLPDLTVQLRRLSIPNPIMVASGTFGYANEMQEFVPLHRLGGIVPKTITVAPRAGNDPWRTIETASGLLNSIGLDNDGLEKFIQDKLPFLRSCGAPVVVSIAGGTVAEFVLLAEQLDKENGIAALKLNISCPNVSH
;
A
#
# COMPACT_ATOMS: atom_id res chain seq x y z
N MET A 1 25.78 22.87 36.84
CA MET A 1 25.68 22.34 35.47
C MET A 1 24.25 22.53 35.01
N THR A 2 23.99 23.54 34.19
CA THR A 2 22.64 23.77 33.64
C THR A 2 22.40 22.73 32.55
N ALA A 3 21.44 21.82 32.76
CA ALA A 3 21.01 20.88 31.74
C ALA A 3 20.54 21.67 30.50
N SER A 4 21.08 21.35 29.33
CA SER A 4 20.59 21.96 28.08
C SER A 4 19.15 21.54 27.85
N ALA A 5 18.32 22.47 27.35
CA ALA A 5 16.96 22.14 26.95
C ALA A 5 16.96 20.95 25.97
N PRO A 6 15.99 20.02 26.08
CA PRO A 6 15.89 18.91 25.14
C PRO A 6 15.74 19.45 23.71
N PRO A 7 16.31 18.76 22.70
CA PRO A 7 16.19 19.18 21.32
C PRO A 7 14.72 19.23 20.90
N VAL A 8 14.31 20.33 20.26
CA VAL A 8 13.00 20.44 19.63
C VAL A 8 13.02 19.54 18.39
N LEU A 9 12.27 18.44 18.42
CA LEU A 9 12.11 17.59 17.25
C LEU A 9 11.18 18.27 16.24
N PRO A 10 11.46 18.19 14.94
CA PRO A 10 10.56 18.71 13.92
C PRO A 10 9.23 17.94 13.96
N ASP A 11 8.12 18.66 13.83
CA ASP A 11 6.81 18.05 13.57
C ASP A 11 6.78 17.53 12.13
N LEU A 12 6.59 16.22 11.98
CA LEU A 12 6.53 15.55 10.69
C LEU A 12 5.10 15.25 10.25
N THR A 13 4.07 15.61 11.02
CA THR A 13 2.68 15.32 10.69
C THR A 13 2.30 15.94 9.33
N VAL A 14 1.51 15.21 8.54
CA VAL A 14 1.08 15.65 7.20
C VAL A 14 -0.44 15.57 7.09
N GLN A 15 -1.05 16.65 6.61
CA GLN A 15 -2.47 16.72 6.29
C GLN A 15 -2.70 16.76 4.78
N LEU A 16 -3.33 15.73 4.22
CA LEU A 16 -3.73 15.61 2.82
C LEU A 16 -5.25 15.61 2.70
N ARG A 17 -5.84 16.81 2.59
CA ARG A 17 -7.31 17.02 2.63
C ARG A 17 -7.93 16.38 3.87
N ARG A 18 -8.55 15.20 3.73
CA ARG A 18 -9.22 14.46 4.81
C ARG A 18 -8.31 13.43 5.49
N LEU A 19 -7.18 13.09 4.87
CA LEU A 19 -6.21 12.14 5.40
C LEU A 19 -5.19 12.86 6.28
N SER A 20 -5.03 12.40 7.51
CA SER A 20 -3.97 12.83 8.42
C SER A 20 -3.02 11.66 8.66
N ILE A 21 -1.71 11.87 8.48
CA ILE A 21 -0.69 10.84 8.71
C ILE A 21 0.40 11.36 9.67
N PRO A 22 0.98 10.49 10.51
CA PRO A 22 1.89 10.91 11.58
C PRO A 22 3.26 11.39 11.07
N ASN A 23 3.64 10.98 9.85
CA ASN A 23 4.86 11.40 9.17
C ASN A 23 4.75 11.15 7.65
N PRO A 24 5.59 11.75 6.79
CA PRO A 24 5.49 11.59 5.34
C PRO A 24 6.02 10.25 4.81
N ILE A 25 6.58 9.38 5.65
CA ILE A 25 7.27 8.17 5.19
C ILE A 25 6.27 7.03 5.02
N MET A 26 6.01 6.69 3.76
CA MET A 26 5.13 5.58 3.39
C MET A 26 5.88 4.56 2.54
N VAL A 27 5.53 3.29 2.66
CA VAL A 27 6.08 2.25 1.78
C VAL A 27 5.36 2.26 0.43
N ALA A 28 6.08 1.97 -0.65
CA ALA A 28 5.48 1.90 -1.98
C ALA A 28 4.67 0.60 -2.15
N SER A 29 3.53 0.69 -2.85
CA SER A 29 2.76 -0.51 -3.21
C SER A 29 3.62 -1.47 -4.03
N GLY A 30 3.60 -2.75 -3.65
CA GLY A 30 4.35 -3.80 -4.34
C GLY A 30 5.79 -4.00 -3.85
N THR A 31 6.32 -3.15 -2.97
CA THR A 31 7.67 -3.30 -2.41
C THR A 31 7.69 -3.82 -0.97
N PHE A 32 6.51 -3.99 -0.35
CA PHE A 32 6.37 -4.27 1.08
C PHE A 32 5.33 -5.37 1.39
N GLY A 33 5.01 -6.21 0.39
CA GLY A 33 4.05 -7.31 0.54
C GLY A 33 2.69 -6.85 1.10
N TYR A 34 2.23 -7.54 2.15
CA TYR A 34 1.10 -7.12 2.99
C TYR A 34 1.57 -6.71 4.40
N ALA A 35 2.80 -6.19 4.49
CA ALA A 35 3.51 -5.77 5.71
C ALA A 35 3.88 -6.88 6.70
N ASN A 36 3.19 -8.02 6.73
CA ASN A 36 3.48 -9.13 7.64
C ASN A 36 4.90 -9.67 7.46
N GLU A 37 5.41 -9.68 6.24
CA GLU A 37 6.77 -10.10 5.90
C GLU A 37 7.85 -9.17 6.47
N MET A 38 7.47 -7.94 6.84
CA MET A 38 8.40 -6.88 7.25
C MET A 38 8.36 -6.58 8.75
N GLN A 39 7.48 -7.25 9.52
CA GLN A 39 7.27 -6.97 10.94
C GLN A 39 8.52 -7.18 11.81
N GLU A 40 9.41 -8.08 11.40
CA GLU A 40 10.67 -8.36 12.10
C GLU A 40 11.78 -7.34 11.78
N PHE A 41 11.62 -6.58 10.69
CA PHE A 41 12.63 -5.64 10.21
C PHE A 41 12.30 -4.19 10.57
N VAL A 42 11.00 -3.85 10.57
CA VAL A 42 10.53 -2.48 10.80
C VAL A 42 9.35 -2.49 11.78
N PRO A 43 9.38 -1.66 12.84
CA PRO A 43 8.22 -1.44 13.69
C PRO A 43 7.12 -0.72 12.90
N LEU A 44 6.16 -1.50 12.39
CA LEU A 44 5.16 -1.06 11.41
C LEU A 44 4.38 0.19 11.86
N HIS A 45 4.05 0.30 13.14
CA HIS A 45 3.32 1.43 13.73
C HIS A 45 4.05 2.79 13.63
N ARG A 46 5.34 2.81 13.30
CA ARG A 46 6.12 4.04 13.11
C ARG A 46 6.01 4.61 11.70
N LEU A 47 5.49 3.85 10.74
CA LEU A 47 5.32 4.32 9.37
C LEU A 47 4.20 5.36 9.28
N GLY A 48 4.40 6.36 8.41
CA GLY A 48 3.37 7.32 8.01
C GLY A 48 2.21 6.66 7.30
N GLY A 49 2.46 5.54 6.61
CA GLY A 49 1.41 4.70 6.08
C GLY A 49 1.93 3.46 5.37
N ILE A 50 1.07 2.45 5.31
CA ILE A 50 1.30 1.17 4.63
C ILE A 50 0.46 1.15 3.36
N VAL A 51 1.13 1.01 2.23
CA VAL A 51 0.48 0.78 0.94
C VAL A 51 0.77 -0.68 0.53
N PRO A 52 -0.13 -1.64 0.82
CA PRO A 52 0.11 -3.03 0.48
C PRO A 52 0.16 -3.25 -1.04
N LYS A 53 0.43 -4.48 -1.45
CA LYS A 53 0.34 -4.92 -2.85
C LYS A 53 -0.99 -4.47 -3.47
N THR A 54 -0.93 -4.03 -4.72
CA THR A 54 -2.13 -3.60 -5.45
C THR A 54 -3.06 -4.80 -5.66
N ILE A 55 -4.35 -4.62 -5.37
CA ILE A 55 -5.36 -5.65 -5.54
C ILE A 55 -6.25 -5.40 -6.76
N THR A 56 -6.79 -6.47 -7.33
CA THR A 56 -7.77 -6.47 -8.41
C THR A 56 -9.04 -7.20 -7.96
N VAL A 57 -10.14 -7.11 -8.73
CA VAL A 57 -11.41 -7.80 -8.39
C VAL A 57 -11.18 -9.29 -8.26
N ALA A 58 -10.69 -9.91 -9.34
CA ALA A 58 -10.28 -11.31 -9.37
C ALA A 58 -8.79 -11.45 -9.00
N PRO A 59 -8.36 -12.62 -8.49
CA PRO A 59 -6.95 -12.93 -8.30
C PRO A 59 -6.18 -12.89 -9.62
N ARG A 60 -4.88 -12.58 -9.54
CA ARG A 60 -3.97 -12.60 -10.69
C ARG A 60 -2.70 -13.35 -10.30
N ALA A 61 -2.22 -14.23 -11.17
CA ALA A 61 -0.96 -14.95 -10.94
C ALA A 61 0.28 -14.09 -11.21
N GLY A 62 0.13 -12.98 -11.95
CA GLY A 62 1.24 -12.18 -12.48
C GLY A 62 1.80 -12.70 -13.80
N ASN A 63 2.88 -12.09 -14.27
CA ASN A 63 3.56 -12.49 -15.51
C ASN A 63 4.43 -13.73 -15.28
N ASP A 64 4.89 -14.42 -16.31
CA ASP A 64 5.83 -15.54 -16.13
C ASP A 64 7.20 -15.06 -15.61
N PRO A 65 7.92 -15.88 -14.80
CA PRO A 65 9.32 -15.63 -14.48
C PRO A 65 10.18 -15.59 -15.75
N TRP A 66 11.23 -14.77 -15.82
CA TRP A 66 11.84 -13.97 -14.74
C TRP A 66 11.14 -12.60 -14.60
N ARG A 67 10.78 -12.22 -13.37
CA ARG A 67 9.98 -11.01 -13.12
C ARG A 67 10.79 -9.79 -12.67
N THR A 68 12.05 -9.97 -12.30
CA THR A 68 12.92 -8.89 -11.82
C THR A 68 14.33 -9.05 -12.34
N ILE A 69 14.96 -7.94 -12.70
CA ILE A 69 16.36 -7.90 -13.11
C ILE A 69 17.04 -6.65 -12.54
N GLU A 70 18.26 -6.80 -12.04
CA GLU A 70 19.08 -5.69 -11.55
C GLU A 70 19.55 -4.81 -12.71
N THR A 71 19.65 -3.51 -12.45
CA THR A 71 20.26 -2.55 -13.36
C THR A 71 21.22 -1.65 -12.59
N ALA A 72 22.01 -0.83 -13.30
CA ALA A 72 22.86 0.15 -12.67
C ALA A 72 22.03 1.07 -11.76
N SER A 73 22.28 0.99 -10.45
CA SER A 73 21.58 1.76 -9.42
C SER A 73 20.05 1.55 -9.38
N GLY A 74 19.56 0.38 -9.79
CA GLY A 74 18.13 0.12 -9.82
C GLY A 74 17.73 -1.32 -10.12
N LEU A 75 16.44 -1.49 -10.39
CA LEU A 75 15.82 -2.77 -10.69
C LEU A 75 14.64 -2.55 -11.66
N LEU A 76 14.56 -3.39 -12.69
CA LEU A 76 13.38 -3.51 -13.53
C LEU A 76 12.49 -4.63 -13.00
N ASN A 77 11.17 -4.42 -13.03
CA ASN A 77 10.20 -5.44 -12.66
C ASN A 77 9.07 -5.56 -13.70
N SER A 78 8.59 -6.78 -13.85
CA SER A 78 7.46 -7.17 -14.67
C SER A 78 6.60 -8.16 -13.87
N ILE A 79 6.10 -7.73 -12.70
CA ILE A 79 5.36 -8.62 -11.79
C ILE A 79 4.00 -9.04 -12.37
N GLY A 80 3.34 -8.16 -13.13
CA GLY A 80 2.02 -8.45 -13.75
C GLY A 80 0.82 -8.33 -12.81
N LEU A 81 0.95 -7.56 -11.73
CA LEU A 81 -0.08 -7.40 -10.68
C LEU A 81 -0.47 -8.72 -10.03
N ASP A 82 0.47 -9.64 -9.79
CA ASP A 82 0.24 -10.83 -8.97
C ASP A 82 -0.46 -10.47 -7.64
N ASN A 83 -1.66 -10.97 -7.34
CA ASN A 83 -2.39 -10.66 -6.11
C ASN A 83 -3.52 -11.67 -5.86
N ASP A 84 -4.00 -11.71 -4.61
CA ASP A 84 -4.99 -12.69 -4.14
C ASP A 84 -6.44 -12.35 -4.51
N GLY A 85 -6.69 -11.18 -5.11
CA GLY A 85 -8.02 -10.67 -5.39
C GLY A 85 -8.67 -9.98 -4.18
N LEU A 86 -9.79 -9.31 -4.42
CA LEU A 86 -10.51 -8.51 -3.43
C LEU A 86 -11.00 -9.33 -2.23
N GLU A 87 -11.62 -10.49 -2.50
CA GLU A 87 -12.25 -11.31 -1.46
C GLU A 87 -11.23 -11.79 -0.42
N LYS A 88 -10.15 -12.42 -0.88
CA LYS A 88 -9.06 -12.87 0.01
C LYS A 88 -8.33 -11.73 0.68
N PHE A 89 -8.21 -10.57 0.01
CA PHE A 89 -7.63 -9.40 0.64
C PHE A 89 -8.43 -8.97 1.88
N ILE A 90 -9.76 -8.86 1.74
CA ILE A 90 -10.65 -8.45 2.85
C ILE A 90 -10.64 -9.49 3.97
N GLN A 91 -10.75 -10.77 3.62
CA GLN A 91 -10.85 -11.85 4.60
C GLN A 91 -9.54 -12.12 5.33
N ASP A 92 -8.41 -12.17 4.61
CA ASP A 92 -7.16 -12.72 5.14
C ASP A 92 -6.09 -11.65 5.44
N LYS A 93 -6.05 -10.56 4.65
CA LYS A 93 -4.93 -9.60 4.67
C LYS A 93 -5.27 -8.34 5.46
N LEU A 94 -6.47 -7.80 5.24
CA LEU A 94 -6.92 -6.56 5.87
C LEU A 94 -6.96 -6.62 7.41
N PRO A 95 -7.36 -7.73 8.08
CA PRO A 95 -7.35 -7.81 9.53
C PRO A 95 -5.95 -7.57 10.13
N PHE A 96 -4.90 -8.13 9.52
CA PHE A 96 -3.52 -7.89 9.95
C PHE A 96 -3.07 -6.45 9.67
N LEU A 97 -3.37 -5.92 8.48
CA LEU A 97 -3.02 -4.54 8.14
C LEU A 97 -3.62 -3.53 9.14
N ARG A 98 -4.85 -3.78 9.61
CA ARG A 98 -5.51 -2.98 10.65
C ARG A 98 -4.79 -3.03 11.99
N SER A 99 -4.17 -4.16 12.34
CA SER A 99 -3.47 -4.32 13.63
C SER A 99 -2.07 -3.69 13.64
N CYS A 100 -1.54 -3.27 12.48
CA CYS A 100 -0.19 -2.72 12.35
C CYS A 100 0.01 -1.36 13.04
N GLY A 101 -1.07 -0.63 13.35
CA GLY A 101 -1.02 0.68 14.01
C GLY A 101 -0.60 1.84 13.11
N ALA A 102 -0.38 1.60 11.82
CA ALA A 102 -0.11 2.64 10.81
C ALA A 102 -1.33 2.83 9.88
N PRO A 103 -1.53 4.03 9.31
CA PRO A 103 -2.57 4.26 8.31
C PRO A 103 -2.44 3.32 7.11
N VAL A 104 -3.50 2.59 6.78
CA VAL A 104 -3.53 1.66 5.65
C VAL A 104 -4.11 2.36 4.42
N VAL A 105 -3.35 2.41 3.33
CA VAL A 105 -3.80 2.99 2.05
C VAL A 105 -3.89 1.88 1.00
N VAL A 106 -5.09 1.43 0.67
CA VAL A 106 -5.28 0.28 -0.22
C VAL A 106 -5.08 0.70 -1.68
N SER A 107 -4.11 0.06 -2.35
CA SER A 107 -3.85 0.28 -3.77
C SER A 107 -4.74 -0.63 -4.61
N ILE A 108 -5.51 -0.05 -5.54
CA ILE A 108 -6.47 -0.79 -6.39
C ILE A 108 -6.14 -0.60 -7.87
N ALA A 109 -6.34 -1.65 -8.66
CA ALA A 109 -6.25 -1.62 -10.12
C ALA A 109 -7.45 -2.33 -10.74
N GLY A 110 -7.89 -1.86 -11.90
CA GLY A 110 -8.94 -2.47 -12.70
C GLY A 110 -8.65 -2.32 -14.19
N GLY A 111 -9.15 -3.27 -14.97
CA GLY A 111 -9.17 -3.24 -16.42
C GLY A 111 -10.28 -2.35 -16.99
N THR A 112 -11.25 -1.95 -16.18
CA THR A 112 -12.35 -1.05 -16.60
C THR A 112 -12.73 -0.09 -15.47
N VAL A 113 -13.41 1.00 -15.80
CA VAL A 113 -13.98 1.91 -14.80
C VAL A 113 -14.91 1.17 -13.84
N ALA A 114 -15.72 0.23 -14.35
CA ALA A 114 -16.64 -0.55 -13.53
C ALA A 114 -15.90 -1.39 -12.46
N GLU A 115 -14.73 -1.94 -12.79
CA GLU A 115 -13.91 -2.66 -11.81
C GLU A 115 -13.36 -1.74 -10.72
N PHE A 116 -12.92 -0.52 -11.08
CA PHE A 116 -12.49 0.46 -10.07
C PHE A 116 -13.63 0.87 -9.14
N VAL A 117 -14.83 1.11 -9.69
CA VAL A 117 -16.03 1.42 -8.90
C VAL A 117 -16.37 0.26 -7.96
N LEU A 118 -16.41 -0.97 -8.46
CA LEU A 118 -16.67 -2.15 -7.65
C LEU A 118 -15.67 -2.29 -6.50
N LEU A 119 -14.36 -2.16 -6.79
CA LEU A 119 -13.32 -2.22 -5.76
C LEU A 119 -13.53 -1.15 -4.70
N ALA A 120 -13.79 0.10 -5.11
CA ALA A 120 -14.00 1.21 -4.19
C ALA A 120 -15.26 0.99 -3.32
N GLU A 121 -16.39 0.59 -3.89
CA GLU A 121 -17.63 0.34 -3.17
C GLU A 121 -17.53 -0.80 -2.16
N GLN A 122 -16.78 -1.86 -2.47
CA GLN A 122 -16.59 -2.96 -1.53
C GLN A 122 -15.63 -2.56 -0.40
N LEU A 123 -14.56 -1.82 -0.71
CA LEU A 123 -13.61 -1.35 0.30
C LEU A 123 -14.19 -0.23 1.18
N ASP A 124 -15.15 0.56 0.70
CA ASP A 124 -15.81 1.61 1.52
C ASP A 124 -16.66 1.02 2.66
N LYS A 125 -17.10 -0.24 2.53
CA LYS A 125 -17.79 -0.98 3.59
C LYS A 125 -16.85 -1.45 4.70
N GLU A 126 -15.54 -1.39 4.45
CA GLU A 126 -14.52 -1.91 5.34
C GLU A 126 -13.92 -0.82 6.22
N ASN A 127 -13.87 -1.06 7.52
CA ASN A 127 -13.23 -0.14 8.46
C ASN A 127 -11.69 -0.16 8.35
N GLY A 128 -11.03 0.84 8.92
CA GLY A 128 -9.57 0.84 9.08
C GLY A 128 -8.77 1.02 7.79
N ILE A 129 -9.42 1.41 6.70
CA ILE A 129 -8.78 1.91 5.48
C ILE A 129 -8.72 3.43 5.57
N ALA A 130 -7.52 4.00 5.54
CA ALA A 130 -7.32 5.43 5.63
C ALA A 130 -7.53 6.15 4.29
N ALA A 131 -7.21 5.48 3.18
CA ALA A 131 -7.44 5.99 1.83
C ALA A 131 -7.38 4.87 0.78
N LEU A 132 -7.89 5.17 -0.42
CA LEU A 132 -7.66 4.38 -1.62
C LEU A 132 -6.62 5.06 -2.52
N LYS A 133 -5.71 4.28 -3.09
CA LYS A 133 -4.76 4.69 -4.12
C LYS A 133 -5.13 4.02 -5.43
N LEU A 134 -5.55 4.78 -6.42
CA LEU A 134 -5.87 4.25 -7.74
C LEU A 134 -4.57 4.08 -8.55
N ASN A 135 -4.26 2.84 -8.92
CA ASN A 135 -3.13 2.52 -9.78
C ASN A 135 -3.54 2.61 -11.26
N ILE A 136 -3.48 3.82 -11.82
CA ILE A 136 -3.81 4.14 -13.22
C ILE A 136 -2.58 4.22 -14.13
N SER A 137 -1.43 3.73 -13.67
CA SER A 137 -0.18 3.81 -14.45
C SER A 137 -0.10 2.75 -15.56
N CYS A 138 -0.98 1.74 -15.55
CA CYS A 138 -1.07 0.76 -16.62
C CYS A 138 -1.59 1.44 -17.90
N PRO A 139 -0.78 1.55 -18.96
CA PRO A 139 -1.10 2.41 -20.09
C PRO A 139 -2.18 1.89 -21.05
N ASN A 140 -2.80 0.73 -20.80
CA ASN A 140 -3.68 0.08 -21.77
C ASN A 140 -4.91 -0.59 -21.13
N VAL A 141 -6.08 0.03 -21.31
CA VAL A 141 -7.40 -0.63 -21.16
C VAL A 141 -8.39 -0.21 -22.27
N SER A 142 -7.90 0.27 -23.40
CA SER A 142 -8.74 0.73 -24.51
C SER A 142 -8.30 0.08 -25.83
N HIS A 143 -8.80 -1.13 -26.08
CA HIS A 143 -9.05 -1.62 -27.43
C HIS A 143 -10.42 -2.30 -27.45
#